data_AF-A0AAU6GBJ2-F1
#
_entry.id   AF-A0AAU6GBJ2-F1
#
_cell.length_a   1.000
_cell.length_b   1.000
_cell.length_c   1.000
_cell.angle_alpha   90.00
_cell.angle_beta   90.00
_cell.angle_gamma   90.00
#
_symmetry.space_group_name_H-M   'P 1'
#
loop_
_entity.id
_entity.type
_entity.pdbx_description
1 polymer ?
#
loop_
_entity_poly.entity_id
_entity_poly.type
_entity_poly.pdbx_seq_one_letter_code
_entity_poly.pdbx_strand_id
1 'polypeptide(L)'
;MGTERTEPETGRNGEPGTEDGPAAQIPEPAPRQIPEPAPGQIPAPAPPEPDIRTGAPDASTGGPDPRTDPDPAPAPVPDPAPGRLQRLAGVWRRPALRWPRRIASALVLVLLLPPLAAGIALRVNYAGDPAAGTYTRHRDALWMGHAWVDGRKKDADVRALAARLRTTGVRDLYVHAGPLEHDGTLPASAYPRARRLIGAIHREIPGVRVQAWLGDELATEGPVGLRLERAATRTAVVRSAGQVLDAGFDGAHFDLEPLHSGDADYLSLLGDLRRVTRAHGALLSVAAHQIDPLPSLHSVAGAVTGHPKWWSQAFFGQVARRVDQIAVMSYDTALPLESLYGGYVAQQTSLALEVTPKTTDLLMGLPFYYEDNMDHHGSAETVAAAVRGARLGLSRTDRTRENFGVAAYVDFAAREKDWAEYERGWVR
;
A
#
# COMPACT_ATOMS: atom_id res chain seq x y z
N MET A 1 -68.74 5.86 44.03
CA MET A 1 -69.28 5.04 45.13
C MET A 1 -70.57 4.45 44.61
N GLY A 2 -70.57 3.24 44.05
CA GLY A 2 -70.78 1.98 44.77
C GLY A 2 -72.17 1.44 44.35
N THR A 3 -72.26 0.60 43.31
CA THR A 3 -72.28 -0.88 43.30
C THR A 3 -73.66 -1.50 43.51
N GLU A 4 -74.13 -2.25 42.51
CA GLU A 4 -74.77 -3.58 42.62
C GLU A 4 -74.89 -4.19 41.20
N ARG A 5 -74.03 -5.15 40.84
CA ARG A 5 -74.25 -6.63 40.84
C ARG A 5 -75.33 -7.11 39.88
N THR A 6 -74.90 -7.83 38.84
CA THR A 6 -75.69 -8.89 38.22
C THR A 6 -74.75 -9.90 37.54
N GLU A 7 -74.82 -11.14 38.00
CA GLU A 7 -74.44 -12.40 37.32
C GLU A 7 -75.73 -13.27 37.38
N PRO A 8 -76.02 -14.20 36.43
CA PRO A 8 -75.20 -15.41 36.28
C PRO A 8 -75.16 -16.13 34.90
N GLU A 9 -74.16 -17.03 34.81
CA GLU A 9 -74.15 -18.39 34.24
C GLU A 9 -74.19 -18.75 32.72
N THR A 10 -73.08 -19.41 32.33
CA THR A 10 -72.93 -20.69 31.57
C THR A 10 -73.04 -20.78 30.03
N GLY A 11 -71.89 -21.12 29.42
CA GLY A 11 -71.73 -22.34 28.62
C GLY A 11 -71.73 -22.25 27.08
N ARG A 12 -70.57 -22.43 26.43
CA ARG A 12 -70.23 -23.62 25.61
C ARG A 12 -68.91 -23.45 24.82
N ASN A 13 -68.21 -24.58 24.74
CA ASN A 13 -66.97 -24.86 24.04
C ASN A 13 -67.04 -24.63 22.51
N GLY A 14 -65.90 -24.25 21.95
CA GLY A 14 -65.57 -24.39 20.53
C GLY A 14 -64.08 -24.14 20.31
N GLU A 15 -63.28 -25.21 20.28
CA GLU A 15 -61.94 -25.18 19.66
C GLU A 15 -62.06 -24.86 18.16
N PRO A 16 -60.98 -24.35 17.54
CA PRO A 16 -60.27 -25.26 16.64
C PRO A 16 -58.73 -25.14 16.69
N GLY A 17 -58.08 -26.30 16.67
CA GLY A 17 -57.08 -26.63 15.64
C GLY A 17 -55.65 -26.12 15.86
N THR A 18 -54.86 -26.94 16.55
CA THR A 18 -53.39 -26.96 16.46
C THR A 18 -52.95 -27.58 15.13
N GLU A 19 -52.32 -26.77 14.27
CA GLU A 19 -51.39 -27.24 13.23
C GLU A 19 -50.01 -26.65 13.52
N ASP A 20 -49.24 -27.35 14.37
CA ASP A 20 -47.79 -27.15 14.50
C ASP A 20 -47.09 -27.90 13.36
N GLY A 21 -46.80 -27.18 12.28
CA GLY A 21 -45.80 -27.59 11.28
C GLY A 21 -44.42 -27.07 11.68
N PRO A 22 -43.34 -27.88 11.59
CA PRO A 22 -42.01 -27.42 11.98
C PRO A 22 -41.55 -26.29 11.05
N ALA A 23 -41.30 -25.12 11.64
CA ALA A 23 -40.67 -24.01 10.94
C ALA A 23 -39.34 -24.48 10.36
N ALA A 24 -39.27 -24.51 9.02
CA ALA A 24 -38.04 -24.79 8.29
C ALA A 24 -36.97 -23.79 8.74
N GLN A 25 -35.94 -24.28 9.43
CA GLN A 25 -34.73 -23.52 9.70
C GLN A 25 -34.08 -23.22 8.35
N ILE A 26 -34.20 -21.99 7.90
CA ILE A 26 -33.39 -21.47 6.79
C ILE A 26 -31.94 -21.55 7.27
N PRO A 27 -31.07 -22.32 6.61
CA PRO A 27 -29.66 -22.37 6.98
C PRO A 27 -29.08 -20.96 6.88
N GLU A 28 -28.53 -20.46 7.98
CA GLU A 28 -27.74 -19.23 7.99
C GLU A 28 -26.63 -19.39 6.95
N PRO A 29 -26.52 -18.50 5.95
CA PRO A 29 -25.49 -18.64 4.93
C PRO A 29 -24.13 -18.63 5.63
N ALA A 30 -23.30 -19.62 5.31
CA ALA A 30 -21.93 -19.68 5.83
C ALA A 30 -21.26 -18.31 5.64
N PRO A 31 -20.52 -17.80 6.64
CA PRO A 31 -19.86 -16.50 6.53
C PRO A 31 -19.06 -16.47 5.22
N ARG A 32 -19.35 -15.51 4.34
CA ARG A 32 -18.49 -15.28 3.18
C ARG A 32 -17.08 -15.05 3.73
N GLN A 33 -16.13 -15.89 3.32
CA GLN A 33 -14.73 -15.63 3.61
C GLN A 33 -14.38 -14.34 2.87
N ILE A 34 -14.23 -13.25 3.63
CA ILE A 34 -13.71 -12.00 3.09
C ILE A 34 -12.25 -12.29 2.75
N PRO A 35 -11.85 -12.21 1.47
CA PRO A 35 -10.46 -12.43 1.09
C PRO A 35 -9.57 -11.42 1.84
N GLU A 36 -8.39 -11.85 2.25
CA GLU A 36 -7.39 -10.90 2.73
C GLU A 36 -7.06 -9.92 1.59
N PRO A 37 -6.89 -8.62 1.87
CA PRO A 37 -6.41 -7.69 0.86
C PRO A 37 -5.08 -8.23 0.32
N ALA A 38 -4.95 -8.30 -1.01
CA ALA A 38 -3.71 -8.75 -1.62
C ALA A 38 -2.58 -7.80 -1.20
N PRO A 39 -1.41 -8.30 -0.78
CA PRO A 39 -0.24 -7.45 -0.61
C PRO A 39 0.02 -6.69 -1.93
N GLY A 40 0.35 -5.40 -1.85
CA GLY A 40 0.85 -4.63 -3.00
C GLY A 40 -0.13 -4.35 -4.15
N GLN A 41 -1.45 -4.54 -4.02
CA GLN A 41 -2.40 -4.12 -5.07
C GLN A 41 -2.67 -2.61 -5.05
N ILE A 42 -1.70 -1.86 -5.56
CA ILE A 42 -1.95 -0.61 -6.29
C ILE A 42 -2.28 -1.02 -7.74
N PRO A 43 -3.32 -0.49 -8.41
CA PRO A 43 -3.75 -0.99 -9.71
C PRO A 43 -2.68 -0.85 -10.80
N ALA A 44 -2.31 -1.97 -11.43
CA ALA A 44 -1.50 -1.98 -12.64
C ALA A 44 -2.30 -1.37 -13.83
N PRO A 45 -1.66 -0.62 -14.75
CA PRO A 45 -2.31 -0.18 -15.98
C PRO A 45 -2.67 -1.36 -16.89
N ALA A 46 -3.78 -1.22 -17.61
CA ALA A 46 -4.35 -2.21 -18.53
C ALA A 46 -3.32 -2.83 -19.51
N PRO A 47 -3.48 -4.11 -19.89
CA PRO A 47 -2.49 -4.81 -20.72
C PRO A 47 -2.42 -4.25 -22.15
N PRO A 48 -1.23 -4.20 -22.79
CA PRO A 48 -1.13 -3.89 -24.20
C PRO A 48 -1.53 -5.09 -25.08
N GLU A 49 -2.22 -4.80 -26.17
CA GLU A 49 -2.50 -5.73 -27.28
C GLU A 49 -1.19 -6.25 -27.95
N PRO A 50 -1.22 -7.46 -28.55
CA PRO A 50 -0.02 -8.23 -28.84
C PRO A 50 0.80 -7.77 -30.06
N ASP A 51 2.13 -7.82 -29.88
CA ASP A 51 3.15 -7.69 -30.93
C ASP A 51 3.21 -8.98 -31.78
N ILE A 52 2.98 -8.86 -33.09
CA ILE A 52 3.17 -9.95 -34.06
C ILE A 52 4.61 -9.87 -34.56
N ARG A 53 5.46 -10.77 -34.06
CA ARG A 53 6.73 -11.11 -34.70
C ARG A 53 6.72 -12.51 -35.31
N THR A 54 7.23 -12.52 -36.54
CA THR A 54 8.06 -13.56 -37.19
C THR A 54 7.42 -14.89 -37.58
N GLY A 55 7.32 -15.10 -38.89
CA GLY A 55 7.20 -16.41 -39.51
C GLY A 55 8.15 -16.53 -40.71
N ALA A 56 9.16 -17.38 -40.58
CA ALA A 56 9.88 -18.11 -41.62
C ALA A 56 10.55 -19.29 -40.87
N PRO A 57 10.73 -20.49 -41.44
CA PRO A 57 11.08 -20.73 -42.85
C PRO A 57 10.31 -21.90 -43.51
N ASP A 58 10.49 -22.07 -44.82
CA ASP A 58 10.31 -23.39 -45.42
C ASP A 58 11.29 -23.64 -46.57
N ALA A 59 11.65 -24.91 -46.69
CA ALA A 59 12.78 -25.43 -47.42
C ALA A 59 12.40 -26.08 -48.76
N SER A 60 13.43 -26.21 -49.59
CA SER A 60 13.68 -27.27 -50.57
C SER A 60 13.13 -27.15 -52.00
N THR A 61 14.06 -27.44 -52.93
CA THR A 61 14.01 -28.09 -54.26
C THR A 61 14.95 -27.32 -55.20
N GLY A 62 15.90 -27.88 -55.96
CA GLY A 62 16.24 -29.25 -56.28
C GLY A 62 16.75 -29.33 -57.73
N GLY A 63 18.05 -29.09 -57.94
CA GLY A 63 18.88 -29.50 -59.11
C GLY A 63 18.57 -28.91 -60.52
N PRO A 64 19.36 -29.23 -61.57
CA PRO A 64 20.73 -29.76 -61.62
C PRO A 64 21.71 -28.90 -62.46
N ASP A 65 23.00 -29.18 -62.29
CA ASP A 65 24.16 -28.64 -63.02
C ASP A 65 24.22 -29.18 -64.47
N PRO A 66 24.77 -28.42 -65.44
CA PRO A 66 25.95 -28.96 -66.12
C PRO A 66 27.00 -27.96 -66.62
N ARG A 67 28.25 -28.40 -66.44
CA ARG A 67 29.41 -28.35 -67.36
C ARG A 67 30.14 -27.01 -67.59
N THR A 68 31.31 -26.99 -66.95
CA THR A 68 32.62 -26.40 -67.26
C THR A 68 32.93 -26.03 -68.71
N ASP A 69 33.56 -24.86 -68.88
CA ASP A 69 34.71 -24.59 -69.76
C ASP A 69 35.39 -23.25 -69.37
N PRO A 70 36.63 -22.96 -69.81
CA PRO A 70 37.74 -22.52 -68.95
C PRO A 70 37.94 -21.01 -68.76
N ASP A 71 38.65 -20.68 -67.67
CA ASP A 71 39.06 -19.34 -67.20
C ASP A 71 39.69 -18.44 -68.28
N PRO A 72 39.22 -17.19 -68.42
CA PRO A 72 40.04 -16.08 -68.86
C PRO A 72 40.61 -15.30 -67.66
N ALA A 73 41.85 -14.83 -67.82
CA ALA A 73 42.69 -14.13 -66.86
C ALA A 73 41.97 -13.09 -65.95
N PRO A 74 42.43 -12.89 -64.69
CA PRO A 74 41.71 -12.07 -63.72
C PRO A 74 41.69 -10.60 -64.15
N ALA A 75 40.48 -10.06 -64.28
CA ALA A 75 40.24 -8.62 -64.32
C ALA A 75 40.63 -7.98 -62.97
N PRO A 76 41.08 -6.71 -62.95
CA PRO A 76 41.47 -6.05 -61.71
C PRO A 76 40.32 -6.06 -60.70
N VAL A 77 40.62 -6.52 -59.49
CA VAL A 77 39.71 -6.54 -58.35
C VAL A 77 39.19 -5.12 -58.12
N PRO A 78 37.88 -4.84 -58.22
CA PRO A 78 37.35 -3.54 -57.79
C PRO A 78 37.53 -3.44 -56.27
N ASP A 79 37.99 -2.28 -55.80
CA ASP A 79 38.18 -1.99 -54.38
C ASP A 79 37.02 -2.56 -53.53
N PRO A 80 37.29 -3.21 -52.38
CA PRO A 80 36.24 -3.76 -51.55
C PRO A 80 35.27 -2.63 -51.18
N ALA A 81 34.04 -2.73 -51.70
CA ALA A 81 33.01 -1.75 -51.45
C ALA A 81 32.86 -1.60 -49.93
N PRO A 82 32.87 -0.37 -49.37
CA PRO A 82 32.93 -0.17 -47.93
C PRO A 82 31.80 -0.95 -47.25
N GLY A 83 32.15 -1.73 -46.23
CA GLY A 83 31.19 -2.55 -45.48
C GLY A 83 30.05 -1.70 -44.94
N ARG A 84 28.86 -2.29 -44.69
CA ARG A 84 27.68 -1.55 -44.18
C ARG A 84 28.00 -0.63 -43.00
N LEU A 85 28.93 -1.01 -42.13
CA LEU A 85 29.42 -0.20 -41.00
C LEU A 85 30.24 1.04 -41.42
N GLN A 86 31.06 0.94 -42.47
CA GLN A 86 31.82 2.09 -43.01
C GLN A 86 30.92 3.07 -43.77
N ARG A 87 29.86 2.59 -44.44
CA ARG A 87 28.86 3.46 -45.08
C ARG A 87 28.01 4.21 -44.04
N LEU A 88 27.65 3.56 -42.94
CA LEU A 88 26.97 4.21 -41.81
C LEU A 88 27.87 5.26 -41.14
N ALA A 89 29.17 4.97 -40.97
CA ALA A 89 30.16 5.91 -40.46
C ALA A 89 30.38 7.15 -41.38
N GLY A 90 30.29 6.97 -42.71
CA GLY A 90 30.41 8.06 -43.70
C GLY A 90 29.19 8.98 -43.75
N VAL A 91 27.98 8.44 -43.61
CA VAL A 91 26.75 9.23 -43.40
C VAL A 91 26.85 10.00 -42.08
N TRP A 92 27.49 9.41 -41.07
CA TRP A 92 27.82 10.03 -39.79
C TRP A 92 28.93 11.12 -39.83
N ARG A 93 29.42 11.55 -41.01
CA ARG A 93 30.38 12.67 -41.12
C ARG A 93 29.91 13.86 -41.96
N ARG A 94 28.67 13.85 -42.47
CA ARG A 94 28.15 14.98 -43.27
C ARG A 94 27.85 16.21 -42.39
N PRO A 95 28.27 17.42 -42.79
CA PRO A 95 28.03 18.67 -42.02
C PRO A 95 26.53 19.00 -41.88
N ALA A 96 25.68 18.54 -42.81
CA ALA A 96 24.23 18.70 -42.76
C ALA A 96 23.53 17.94 -41.61
N LEU A 97 24.19 16.95 -41.01
CA LEU A 97 23.65 16.17 -39.88
C LEU A 97 24.09 16.72 -38.51
N ARG A 98 24.81 17.85 -38.47
CA ARG A 98 25.30 18.45 -37.22
C ARG A 98 24.15 18.89 -36.30
N TRP A 99 23.12 19.53 -36.84
CA TRP A 99 21.95 20.00 -36.07
C TRP A 99 21.06 18.84 -35.59
N PRO A 100 20.63 17.88 -36.44
CA PRO A 100 19.90 16.70 -35.99
C PRO A 100 20.64 15.90 -34.92
N ARG A 101 21.98 15.77 -35.02
CA ARG A 101 22.78 15.09 -33.99
C ARG A 101 22.83 15.85 -32.68
N ARG A 102 22.94 17.18 -32.72
CA ARG A 102 22.89 18.00 -31.51
C ARG A 102 21.54 17.89 -30.83
N ILE A 103 20.45 17.90 -31.61
CA ILE A 103 19.09 17.70 -31.11
C ILE A 103 18.94 16.29 -30.51
N ALA A 104 19.33 15.24 -31.23
CA ALA A 104 19.26 13.86 -30.73
C ALA A 104 20.13 13.67 -29.47
N SER A 105 21.34 14.23 -29.45
CA SER A 105 22.22 14.17 -28.27
C SER A 105 21.64 14.94 -27.09
N ALA A 106 21.06 16.12 -27.34
CA ALA A 106 20.38 16.90 -26.31
C ALA A 106 19.15 16.15 -25.76
N LEU A 107 18.37 15.49 -26.63
CA LEU A 107 17.24 14.66 -26.21
C LEU A 107 17.68 13.49 -25.34
N VAL A 108 18.72 12.76 -25.76
CA VAL A 108 19.30 11.67 -24.95
C VAL A 108 19.79 12.20 -23.60
N LEU A 109 20.46 13.36 -23.59
CA LEU A 109 20.93 14.00 -22.37
C LEU A 109 19.77 14.38 -21.43
N VAL A 110 18.69 14.97 -21.97
CA VAL A 110 17.48 15.34 -21.23
C VAL A 110 16.74 14.11 -20.69
N LEU A 111 16.77 12.99 -21.40
CA LEU A 111 16.16 11.73 -20.95
C LEU A 111 16.99 11.00 -19.90
N LEU A 112 18.33 11.02 -20.00
CA LEU A 112 19.21 10.23 -19.13
C LEU A 112 19.70 10.99 -17.89
N LEU A 113 19.92 12.30 -17.97
CA LEU A 113 20.46 13.06 -16.83
C LEU A 113 19.52 13.09 -15.62
N PRO A 114 18.21 13.35 -15.76
CA PRO A 114 17.31 13.36 -14.60
C PRO A 114 17.28 12.03 -13.83
N PRO A 115 17.06 10.85 -14.44
CA PRO A 115 17.07 9.58 -13.70
C PRO A 115 18.46 9.26 -13.13
N LEU A 116 19.54 9.61 -13.83
CA LEU A 116 20.90 9.44 -13.30
C LEU A 116 21.14 10.32 -12.06
N ALA A 117 20.76 11.60 -12.11
CA ALA A 117 20.88 12.52 -11.00
C ALA A 117 20.02 12.08 -9.81
N ALA A 118 18.78 11.64 -10.07
CA ALA A 118 17.91 11.06 -9.04
C ALA A 118 18.55 9.81 -8.42
N GLY A 119 19.05 8.88 -9.23
CA GLY A 119 19.73 7.67 -8.75
C GLY A 119 20.97 7.99 -7.90
N ILE A 120 21.78 8.97 -8.31
CA ILE A 120 22.93 9.44 -7.51
C ILE A 120 22.45 10.06 -6.20
N ALA A 121 21.42 10.92 -6.23
CA ALA A 121 20.88 11.55 -5.03
C ALA A 121 20.33 10.53 -4.03
N LEU A 122 19.58 9.53 -4.50
CA LEU A 122 19.12 8.42 -3.66
C LEU A 122 20.30 7.62 -3.10
N ARG A 123 21.32 7.34 -3.91
CA ARG A 123 22.49 6.61 -3.42
C ARG A 123 23.25 7.38 -2.35
N VAL A 124 23.37 8.70 -2.50
CA VAL A 124 23.94 9.61 -1.51
C VAL A 124 23.07 9.63 -0.25
N ASN A 125 21.74 9.66 -0.39
CA ASN A 125 20.83 9.54 0.75
C ASN A 125 20.97 8.21 1.50
N TYR A 126 21.41 7.14 0.85
CA TYR A 126 21.69 5.86 1.51
C TYR A 126 23.13 5.73 2.06
N ALA A 127 23.99 6.72 1.84
CA ALA A 127 25.39 6.70 2.30
C ALA A 127 25.55 7.18 3.75
N GLY A 128 26.68 6.81 4.36
CA GLY A 128 26.98 7.10 5.78
C GLY A 128 26.26 6.15 6.74
N ASP A 129 26.54 6.29 8.04
CA ASP A 129 25.98 5.44 9.07
C ASP A 129 24.85 6.12 9.85
N PRO A 130 23.78 5.39 10.21
CA PRO A 130 22.76 5.95 11.09
C PRO A 130 23.34 6.30 12.46
N ALA A 131 22.90 7.43 13.00
CA ALA A 131 23.33 7.89 14.31
C ALA A 131 22.94 6.90 15.41
N ALA A 132 23.77 6.80 16.46
CA ALA A 132 23.41 6.04 17.66
C ALA A 132 22.09 6.55 18.26
N GLY A 133 21.27 5.63 18.78
CA GLY A 133 19.95 5.95 19.34
C GLY A 133 18.80 6.06 18.31
N THR A 134 19.05 5.77 17.03
CA THR A 134 18.00 5.64 16.01
C THR A 134 17.41 4.23 15.96
N TYR A 135 16.90 3.74 17.10
CA TYR A 135 16.26 2.43 17.24
C TYR A 135 14.80 2.61 17.64
N THR A 136 14.07 1.54 17.92
CA THR A 136 12.67 1.65 18.33
C THR A 136 12.46 2.61 19.52
N ARG A 137 11.32 3.31 19.51
CA ARG A 137 10.79 4.13 20.62
C ARG A 137 9.56 3.47 21.26
N HIS A 138 9.34 2.17 20.99
CA HIS A 138 8.13 1.45 21.36
C HIS A 138 6.85 2.12 20.83
N ARG A 139 6.93 2.55 19.57
CA ARG A 139 5.88 3.23 18.80
C ARG A 139 5.61 2.52 17.46
N ASP A 140 6.05 1.27 17.35
CA ASP A 140 5.96 0.54 16.10
C ASP A 140 4.56 -0.05 15.94
N ALA A 141 4.20 -0.40 14.71
CA ALA A 141 2.91 -1.01 14.40
C ALA A 141 3.05 -2.26 13.53
N LEU A 142 1.99 -3.07 13.49
CA LEU A 142 1.87 -4.24 12.61
C LEU A 142 0.49 -4.25 11.96
N TRP A 143 0.45 -4.27 10.62
CA TRP A 143 -0.79 -4.60 9.90
C TRP A 143 -1.03 -6.10 9.96
N MET A 144 -2.30 -6.46 10.17
CA MET A 144 -2.74 -7.82 10.39
C MET A 144 -3.94 -8.17 9.52
N GLY A 145 -3.93 -9.39 8.98
CA GLY A 145 -4.99 -9.90 8.12
C GLY A 145 -6.35 -10.09 8.82
N HIS A 146 -7.36 -10.34 8.00
CA HIS A 146 -8.75 -10.48 8.45
C HIS A 146 -8.99 -11.71 9.35
N ALA A 147 -8.11 -12.72 9.24
CA ALA A 147 -8.16 -13.97 10.00
C ALA A 147 -8.25 -13.79 11.52
N TRP A 148 -7.75 -12.66 12.01
CA TRP A 148 -7.73 -12.32 13.42
C TRP A 148 -9.12 -11.95 13.97
N VAL A 149 -10.02 -11.41 13.15
CA VAL A 149 -11.36 -10.95 13.56
C VAL A 149 -12.50 -11.80 13.03
N ASP A 150 -12.26 -12.70 12.08
CA ASP A 150 -13.26 -13.63 11.54
C ASP A 150 -13.36 -14.98 12.29
N GLY A 151 -12.41 -15.24 13.20
CA GLY A 151 -12.38 -16.43 14.05
C GLY A 151 -11.51 -17.58 13.55
N ARG A 152 -10.77 -17.41 12.45
CA ARG A 152 -9.73 -18.37 12.02
C ARG A 152 -8.62 -18.47 13.06
N LYS A 153 -8.16 -17.35 13.62
CA LYS A 153 -7.12 -17.31 14.68
C LYS A 153 -7.69 -17.64 16.07
N LYS A 154 -6.94 -18.42 16.85
CA LYS A 154 -7.30 -18.96 18.17
C LYS A 154 -6.39 -18.39 19.26
N ASP A 155 -6.65 -18.75 20.51
CA ASP A 155 -5.87 -18.24 21.66
C ASP A 155 -4.40 -18.67 21.62
N ALA A 156 -4.10 -19.81 20.99
CA ALA A 156 -2.73 -20.24 20.76
C ALA A 156 -1.99 -19.28 19.80
N ASP A 157 -2.66 -18.82 18.74
CA ASP A 157 -2.09 -17.84 17.81
C ASP A 157 -1.86 -16.49 18.51
N VAL A 158 -2.80 -16.06 19.36
CA VAL A 158 -2.65 -14.84 20.16
C VAL A 158 -1.46 -14.94 21.12
N ARG A 159 -1.26 -16.10 21.77
CA ARG A 159 -0.08 -16.34 22.62
C ARG A 159 1.22 -16.37 21.83
N ALA A 160 1.22 -16.92 20.63
CA ALA A 160 2.39 -16.94 19.76
C ALA A 160 2.76 -15.52 19.30
N LEU A 161 1.77 -14.73 18.87
CA LEU A 161 1.93 -13.32 18.57
C LEU A 161 2.46 -12.56 19.81
N ALA A 162 1.90 -12.83 20.99
CA ALA A 162 2.34 -12.24 22.24
C ALA A 162 3.81 -12.52 22.56
N ALA A 163 4.25 -13.77 22.42
CA ALA A 163 5.64 -14.13 22.61
C ALA A 163 6.56 -13.35 21.67
N ARG A 164 6.15 -13.20 20.39
CA ARG A 164 6.91 -12.46 19.39
C ARG A 164 7.00 -10.97 19.69
N LEU A 165 5.87 -10.32 20.02
CA LEU A 165 5.83 -8.86 20.17
C LEU A 165 6.43 -8.36 21.49
N ARG A 166 6.54 -9.20 22.52
CA ARG A 166 7.14 -8.80 23.82
C ARG A 166 8.57 -8.31 23.72
N THR A 167 9.30 -8.77 22.72
CA THR A 167 10.69 -8.38 22.49
C THR A 167 10.83 -7.30 21.42
N THR A 168 9.74 -6.66 20.98
CA THR A 168 9.77 -5.66 19.91
C THR A 168 9.30 -4.28 20.39
N GLY A 169 9.28 -3.32 19.47
CA GLY A 169 8.71 -2.00 19.71
C GLY A 169 7.23 -1.87 19.35
N VAL A 170 6.57 -2.96 18.96
CA VAL A 170 5.18 -2.92 18.46
C VAL A 170 4.23 -2.57 19.59
N ARG A 171 3.49 -1.50 19.39
CA ARG A 171 2.49 -0.96 20.31
C ARG A 171 1.10 -0.89 19.70
N ASP A 172 1.00 -0.87 18.37
CA ASP A 172 -0.26 -0.77 17.64
C ASP A 172 -0.43 -1.93 16.65
N LEU A 173 -1.59 -2.57 16.69
CA LEU A 173 -2.00 -3.58 15.72
C LEU A 173 -3.11 -3.00 14.85
N TYR A 174 -2.89 -2.92 13.55
CA TYR A 174 -3.91 -2.51 12.58
C TYR A 174 -4.55 -3.78 12.02
N VAL A 175 -5.70 -4.18 12.56
CA VAL A 175 -6.33 -5.47 12.22
C VAL A 175 -7.43 -5.26 11.20
N HIS A 176 -7.32 -5.91 10.04
CA HIS A 176 -8.27 -5.77 8.94
C HIS A 176 -9.69 -6.12 9.40
N ALA A 177 -10.56 -5.11 9.49
CA ALA A 177 -11.94 -5.22 9.96
C ALA A 177 -12.95 -4.70 8.93
N GLY A 178 -12.50 -4.54 7.68
CA GLY A 178 -13.28 -4.12 6.52
C GLY A 178 -13.36 -5.20 5.42
N PRO A 179 -13.48 -4.80 4.14
CA PRO A 179 -13.49 -3.41 3.67
C PRO A 179 -14.76 -2.66 4.10
N LEU A 180 -14.72 -1.33 4.00
CA LEU A 180 -15.96 -0.54 3.95
C LEU A 180 -16.67 -0.87 2.62
N GLU A 181 -17.99 -0.73 2.62
CA GLU A 181 -18.74 -0.68 1.37
C GLU A 181 -18.53 0.68 0.70
N HIS A 182 -18.73 0.78 -0.62
CA HIS A 182 -18.57 2.03 -1.39
C HIS A 182 -19.49 3.17 -0.92
N ASP A 183 -20.56 2.87 -0.17
CA ASP A 183 -21.41 3.87 0.45
C ASP A 183 -20.91 4.34 1.84
N GLY A 184 -19.76 3.83 2.29
CA GLY A 184 -19.12 4.10 3.57
C GLY A 184 -19.64 3.25 4.73
N THR A 185 -20.62 2.38 4.52
CA THR A 185 -21.13 1.49 5.56
C THR A 185 -20.18 0.33 5.84
N LEU A 186 -20.32 -0.30 7.00
CA LEU A 186 -19.54 -1.46 7.39
C LEU A 186 -20.47 -2.54 7.95
N PRO A 187 -20.55 -3.73 7.33
CA PRO A 187 -21.37 -4.81 7.85
C PRO A 187 -20.75 -5.37 9.14
N ALA A 188 -21.57 -5.62 10.16
CA ALA A 188 -21.09 -6.21 11.43
C ALA A 188 -20.46 -7.61 11.26
N SER A 189 -20.78 -8.30 10.16
CA SER A 189 -20.15 -9.57 9.78
C SER A 189 -18.69 -9.44 9.36
N ALA A 190 -18.15 -8.24 9.19
CA ALA A 190 -16.73 -8.01 8.89
C ALA A 190 -15.82 -8.19 10.12
N TYR A 191 -16.36 -8.21 11.35
CA TYR A 191 -15.54 -8.35 12.56
C TYR A 191 -16.22 -9.17 13.67
N PRO A 192 -16.81 -10.34 13.37
CA PRO A 192 -17.69 -11.07 14.28
C PRO A 192 -16.99 -11.54 15.56
N ARG A 193 -15.66 -11.67 15.55
CA ARG A 193 -14.83 -12.10 16.68
C ARG A 193 -13.90 -11.01 17.24
N ALA A 194 -14.06 -9.75 16.85
CA ALA A 194 -13.19 -8.66 17.31
C ALA A 194 -13.13 -8.53 18.83
N ARG A 195 -14.28 -8.49 19.54
CA ARG A 195 -14.31 -8.40 21.03
C ARG A 195 -13.47 -9.50 21.69
N ARG A 196 -13.54 -10.72 21.16
CA ARG A 196 -12.77 -11.86 21.66
C ARG A 196 -11.27 -11.68 21.42
N LEU A 197 -10.88 -11.27 20.21
CA LEU A 197 -9.48 -10.98 19.87
C LEU A 197 -8.91 -9.89 20.79
N ILE A 198 -9.60 -8.75 20.87
CA ILE A 198 -9.15 -7.58 21.62
C ILE A 198 -8.95 -7.94 23.10
N GLY A 199 -9.95 -8.60 23.71
CA GLY A 199 -9.83 -9.08 25.09
C GLY A 199 -8.73 -10.12 25.30
N ALA A 200 -8.33 -10.88 24.27
CA ALA A 200 -7.17 -11.76 24.34
C ALA A 200 -5.85 -11.00 24.23
N ILE A 201 -5.74 -10.04 23.32
CA ILE A 201 -4.54 -9.21 23.17
C ILE A 201 -4.27 -8.41 24.45
N HIS A 202 -5.28 -7.73 25.00
CA HIS A 202 -5.11 -6.94 26.22
C HIS A 202 -4.69 -7.78 27.43
N ARG A 203 -5.08 -9.07 27.47
CA ARG A 203 -4.62 -10.01 28.52
C ARG A 203 -3.20 -10.52 28.29
N GLU A 204 -2.85 -10.91 27.06
CA GLU A 204 -1.57 -11.57 26.77
C GLU A 204 -0.41 -10.57 26.58
N ILE A 205 -0.71 -9.35 26.11
CA ILE A 205 0.27 -8.28 25.83
C ILE A 205 -0.31 -6.93 26.30
N PRO A 206 -0.39 -6.69 27.63
CA PRO A 206 -0.91 -5.43 28.14
C PRO A 206 -0.09 -4.25 27.62
N GLY A 207 -0.77 -3.23 27.10
CA GLY A 207 -0.15 -2.03 26.52
C GLY A 207 -0.10 -1.98 24.99
N VAL A 208 -0.37 -3.09 24.30
CA VAL A 208 -0.61 -3.11 22.86
C VAL A 208 -2.07 -2.75 22.58
N ARG A 209 -2.27 -1.83 21.63
CA ARG A 209 -3.58 -1.35 21.18
C ARG A 209 -3.99 -2.05 19.89
N VAL A 210 -5.28 -2.37 19.77
CA VAL A 210 -5.86 -2.97 18.57
C VAL A 210 -6.74 -1.94 17.88
N GLN A 211 -6.34 -1.50 16.70
CA GLN A 211 -7.08 -0.54 15.88
C GLN A 211 -7.75 -1.27 14.71
N ALA A 212 -8.98 -0.91 14.39
CA ALA A 212 -9.70 -1.44 13.23
C ALA A 212 -9.10 -0.86 11.95
N TRP A 213 -8.48 -1.69 11.12
CA TRP A 213 -8.03 -1.28 9.79
C TRP A 213 -9.21 -1.34 8.82
N LEU A 214 -9.60 -0.17 8.33
CA LEU A 214 -10.75 0.06 7.45
C LEU A 214 -10.27 0.73 6.16
N GLY A 215 -10.64 0.16 5.03
CA GLY A 215 -10.29 0.70 3.72
C GLY A 215 -11.32 0.40 2.66
N ASP A 216 -11.20 1.09 1.54
CA ASP A 216 -11.96 0.86 0.30
C ASP A 216 -11.28 1.60 -0.86
N GLU A 217 -11.55 1.17 -2.08
CA GLU A 217 -11.14 1.86 -3.29
C GLU A 217 -11.94 3.16 -3.45
N LEU A 218 -11.27 4.28 -3.68
CA LEU A 218 -11.91 5.56 -3.95
C LEU A 218 -12.24 5.69 -5.43
N ALA A 219 -13.44 6.21 -5.73
CA ALA A 219 -13.85 6.56 -7.08
C ALA A 219 -13.21 7.88 -7.57
N THR A 220 -11.95 8.12 -7.22
CA THR A 220 -11.17 9.31 -7.59
C THR A 220 -10.74 9.23 -9.05
N GLU A 221 -10.29 8.05 -9.49
CA GLU A 221 -9.71 7.82 -10.82
C GLU A 221 -10.61 6.96 -11.73
N GLY A 222 -11.75 6.50 -11.20
CA GLY A 222 -12.65 5.59 -11.89
C GLY A 222 -14.13 5.76 -11.50
N PRO A 223 -15.04 5.08 -12.21
CA PRO A 223 -16.48 5.19 -11.95
C PRO A 223 -16.95 4.41 -10.71
N VAL A 224 -16.18 3.41 -10.27
CA VAL A 224 -16.46 2.51 -9.14
C VAL A 224 -15.59 2.91 -7.95
N GLY A 225 -16.12 2.73 -6.74
CA GLY A 225 -15.43 3.07 -5.49
C GLY A 225 -16.23 3.99 -4.56
N LEU A 226 -15.69 4.16 -3.36
CA LEU A 226 -16.16 5.06 -2.33
C LEU A 226 -16.01 6.52 -2.76
N ARG A 227 -17.06 7.29 -2.50
CA ARG A 227 -17.25 8.64 -3.03
C ARG A 227 -17.17 9.69 -1.93
N LEU A 228 -15.96 10.19 -1.69
CA LEU A 228 -15.73 11.15 -0.61
C LEU A 228 -16.45 12.46 -0.85
N GLU A 229 -16.76 12.87 -2.08
CA GLU A 229 -17.51 14.09 -2.40
C GLU A 229 -18.97 14.05 -1.88
N ARG A 230 -19.48 12.85 -1.57
CA ARG A 230 -20.83 12.66 -1.04
C ARG A 230 -20.82 12.74 0.49
N ALA A 231 -21.49 13.76 1.02
CA ALA A 231 -21.64 13.93 2.47
C ALA A 231 -22.31 12.72 3.16
N ALA A 232 -23.23 12.04 2.48
CA ALA A 232 -23.87 10.82 3.00
C ALA A 232 -22.87 9.68 3.19
N THR A 233 -21.94 9.50 2.23
CA THR A 233 -20.86 8.52 2.31
C THR A 233 -19.93 8.83 3.47
N ARG A 234 -19.45 10.07 3.59
CA ARG A 234 -18.61 10.50 4.74
C ARG A 234 -19.31 10.28 6.09
N THR A 235 -20.61 10.58 6.16
CA THR A 235 -21.42 10.34 7.36
C THR A 235 -21.51 8.85 7.69
N ALA A 236 -21.64 7.99 6.67
CA ALA A 236 -21.63 6.54 6.86
C ALA A 236 -20.27 6.04 7.36
N VAL A 237 -19.15 6.52 6.79
CA VAL A 237 -17.79 6.18 7.26
C VAL A 237 -17.61 6.55 8.74
N VAL A 238 -18.07 7.73 9.14
CA VAL A 238 -18.01 8.18 10.56
C VAL A 238 -18.86 7.29 11.47
N ARG A 239 -20.03 6.84 11.00
CA ARG A 239 -20.88 5.88 11.73
C ARG A 239 -20.19 4.53 11.87
N SER A 240 -19.60 4.02 10.79
CA SER A 240 -18.83 2.77 10.77
C SER A 240 -17.65 2.80 11.72
N ALA A 241 -16.95 3.94 11.81
CA ALA A 241 -15.92 4.18 12.81
C ALA A 241 -16.47 4.06 14.24
N GLY A 242 -17.63 4.68 14.53
CA GLY A 242 -18.31 4.52 15.82
C GLY A 242 -18.63 3.06 16.14
N GLN A 243 -19.12 2.29 15.17
CA GLN A 243 -19.47 0.87 15.36
C GLN A 243 -18.28 0.01 15.77
N VAL A 244 -17.12 0.19 15.13
CA VAL A 244 -15.91 -0.57 15.52
C VAL A 244 -15.41 -0.13 16.90
N LEU A 245 -15.49 1.15 17.25
CA LEU A 245 -15.13 1.62 18.59
C LEU A 245 -16.07 1.05 19.66
N ASP A 246 -17.38 1.00 19.40
CA ASP A 246 -18.37 0.35 20.25
C ASP A 246 -18.10 -1.16 20.41
N ALA A 247 -17.52 -1.79 19.39
CA ALA A 247 -17.07 -3.18 19.43
C ALA A 247 -15.78 -3.38 20.26
N GLY A 248 -15.17 -2.31 20.76
CA GLY A 248 -14.06 -2.32 21.71
C GLY A 248 -12.68 -2.10 21.10
N PHE A 249 -12.57 -1.75 19.81
CA PHE A 249 -11.28 -1.39 19.23
C PHE A 249 -10.72 -0.12 19.91
N ASP A 250 -9.40 -0.07 20.11
CA ASP A 250 -8.68 1.04 20.74
C ASP A 250 -8.47 2.24 19.78
N GLY A 251 -8.85 2.07 18.51
CA GLY A 251 -8.74 3.09 17.46
C GLY A 251 -9.29 2.62 16.13
N ALA A 252 -9.33 3.55 15.17
CA ALA A 252 -9.63 3.28 13.77
C ALA A 252 -8.46 3.74 12.90
N HIS A 253 -7.96 2.83 12.07
CA HIS A 253 -6.88 3.03 11.12
C HIS A 253 -7.46 3.02 9.69
N PHE A 254 -7.42 4.15 8.99
CA PHE A 254 -7.99 4.27 7.66
C PHE A 254 -6.96 4.13 6.55
N ASP A 255 -7.32 3.39 5.51
CA ASP A 255 -6.54 3.17 4.31
C ASP A 255 -7.45 3.32 3.07
N LEU A 256 -7.56 4.53 2.54
CA LEU A 256 -8.46 4.88 1.44
C LEU A 256 -7.63 5.30 0.23
N GLU A 257 -7.74 4.56 -0.87
CA GLU A 257 -6.87 4.71 -2.04
C GLU A 257 -7.64 4.53 -3.35
N PRO A 258 -7.26 5.18 -4.47
CA PRO A 258 -6.23 6.20 -4.58
C PRO A 258 -6.75 7.57 -4.09
N LEU A 259 -5.94 8.26 -3.27
CA LEU A 259 -6.28 9.58 -2.75
C LEU A 259 -5.33 10.65 -3.30
N HIS A 260 -5.90 11.75 -3.82
CA HIS A 260 -5.12 12.83 -4.42
C HIS A 260 -4.80 13.95 -3.43
N SER A 261 -3.72 14.68 -3.72
CA SER A 261 -3.36 15.87 -2.94
C SER A 261 -4.43 16.95 -2.99
N GLY A 262 -4.74 17.51 -1.83
CA GLY A 262 -5.65 18.66 -1.73
C GLY A 262 -7.12 18.28 -1.61
N ASP A 263 -7.45 16.99 -1.43
CA ASP A 263 -8.82 16.54 -1.23
C ASP A 263 -9.43 17.16 0.05
N ALA A 264 -10.33 18.13 -0.13
CA ALA A 264 -10.98 18.84 0.97
C ALA A 264 -12.02 17.98 1.70
N ASP A 265 -12.64 17.04 1.00
CA ASP A 265 -13.66 16.16 1.55
C ASP A 265 -13.03 15.12 2.50
N TYR A 266 -11.85 14.60 2.17
CA TYR A 266 -11.03 13.78 3.05
C TYR A 266 -10.59 14.57 4.30
N LEU A 267 -10.10 15.80 4.13
CA LEU A 267 -9.71 16.64 5.27
C LEU A 267 -10.89 16.96 6.20
N SER A 268 -12.09 17.12 5.65
CA SER A 268 -13.34 17.25 6.43
C SER A 268 -13.68 15.95 7.15
N LEU A 269 -13.61 14.80 6.45
CA LEU A 269 -13.85 13.47 7.03
C LEU A 269 -12.93 13.20 8.23
N LEU A 270 -11.64 13.49 8.11
CA LEU A 270 -10.69 13.36 9.23
C LEU A 270 -11.09 14.22 10.43
N GLY A 271 -11.62 15.42 10.19
CA GLY A 271 -12.15 16.29 11.25
C GLY A 271 -13.32 15.65 12.00
N ASP A 272 -14.19 14.94 11.29
CA ASP A 272 -15.37 14.27 11.86
C ASP A 272 -14.97 12.98 12.59
N LEU A 273 -14.11 12.16 11.98
CA LEU A 273 -13.51 10.97 12.58
C LEU A 273 -12.74 11.30 13.86
N ARG A 274 -12.02 12.43 13.87
CA ARG A 274 -11.29 12.90 15.04
C ARG A 274 -12.20 13.22 16.22
N ARG A 275 -13.42 13.72 15.96
CA ARG A 275 -14.40 13.97 17.03
C ARG A 275 -14.94 12.66 17.60
N VAL A 276 -15.30 11.71 16.74
CA VAL A 276 -15.82 10.40 17.17
C VAL A 276 -14.76 9.61 17.95
N THR A 277 -13.54 9.48 17.43
CA THR A 277 -12.44 8.77 18.12
C THR A 277 -12.13 9.40 19.49
N ARG A 278 -12.04 10.73 19.58
CA ARG A 278 -11.85 11.43 20.86
C ARG A 278 -12.98 11.19 21.86
N ALA A 279 -14.24 11.17 21.41
CA ALA A 279 -15.37 10.90 22.29
C ALA A 279 -15.30 9.49 22.91
N HIS A 280 -14.65 8.55 22.23
CA HIS A 280 -14.41 7.18 22.71
C HIS A 280 -13.07 7.03 23.46
N GLY A 281 -12.26 8.08 23.58
CA GLY A 281 -10.89 7.97 24.10
C GLY A 281 -9.96 7.12 23.24
N ALA A 282 -10.28 6.98 21.95
CA ALA A 282 -9.62 6.10 21.00
C ALA A 282 -8.72 6.87 20.01
N LEU A 283 -7.85 6.15 19.30
CA LEU A 283 -6.97 6.73 18.30
C LEU A 283 -7.63 6.89 16.92
N LEU A 284 -7.23 7.95 16.23
CA LEU A 284 -7.36 8.06 14.77
C LEU A 284 -5.99 7.87 14.11
N SER A 285 -5.88 6.83 13.30
CA SER A 285 -4.68 6.51 12.52
C SER A 285 -5.01 6.45 11.03
N VAL A 286 -4.03 6.72 10.16
CA VAL A 286 -4.18 6.60 8.70
C VAL A 286 -2.94 6.01 8.06
N ALA A 287 -3.14 5.20 7.04
CA ALA A 287 -2.13 4.92 6.02
C ALA A 287 -2.03 6.15 5.10
N ALA A 288 -0.81 6.47 4.68
CA ALA A 288 -0.52 7.62 3.83
C ALA A 288 0.33 7.19 2.65
N HIS A 289 -0.04 7.68 1.47
CA HIS A 289 0.75 7.50 0.26
C HIS A 289 2.12 8.18 0.40
N GLN A 290 3.06 7.80 -0.45
CA GLN A 290 4.40 8.38 -0.40
C GLN A 290 4.36 9.87 -0.79
N ILE A 291 5.28 10.64 -0.22
CA ILE A 291 5.42 12.08 -0.48
C ILE A 291 6.21 12.29 -1.77
N ASP A 292 5.89 13.35 -2.50
CA ASP A 292 6.67 13.88 -3.61
C ASP A 292 8.18 13.83 -3.33
N PRO A 293 8.98 13.04 -4.07
CA PRO A 293 10.44 13.05 -3.91
C PRO A 293 11.05 14.34 -4.45
N LEU A 294 10.35 15.04 -5.34
CA LEU A 294 10.67 16.37 -5.83
C LEU A 294 9.41 17.24 -5.77
N PRO A 295 9.52 18.54 -5.43
CA PRO A 295 8.35 19.42 -5.37
C PRO A 295 7.50 19.36 -6.64
N SER A 296 6.20 19.16 -6.47
CA SER A 296 5.18 19.16 -7.53
C SER A 296 5.25 17.99 -8.51
N LEU A 297 5.99 16.92 -8.19
CA LEU A 297 6.11 15.77 -9.09
C LEU A 297 4.75 15.06 -9.29
N HIS A 298 3.89 14.99 -8.27
CA HIS A 298 2.52 14.50 -8.38
C HIS A 298 1.72 15.21 -9.46
N SER A 299 1.88 16.52 -9.62
CA SER A 299 1.16 17.32 -10.62
C SER A 299 1.64 16.97 -12.04
N VAL A 300 2.95 16.77 -12.22
CA VAL A 300 3.52 16.35 -13.51
C VAL A 300 3.10 14.92 -13.85
N ALA A 301 3.20 14.00 -12.89
CA ALA A 301 2.79 12.61 -13.06
C ALA A 301 1.30 12.50 -13.37
N GLY A 302 0.45 13.21 -12.62
CA GLY A 302 -0.99 13.26 -12.86
C GLY A 302 -1.34 13.81 -14.25
N ALA A 303 -0.64 14.86 -14.71
CA ALA A 303 -0.85 15.41 -16.05
C ALA A 303 -0.45 14.45 -17.19
N VAL A 304 0.53 13.56 -16.97
CA VAL A 304 1.05 12.63 -17.99
C VAL A 304 0.32 11.28 -17.96
N THR A 305 -0.04 10.80 -16.76
CA THR A 305 -0.51 9.42 -16.56
C THR A 305 -1.97 9.34 -16.11
N GLY A 306 -2.57 10.43 -15.63
CA GLY A 306 -3.88 10.40 -14.97
C GLY A 306 -3.85 9.85 -13.54
N HIS A 307 -2.70 9.38 -13.07
CA HIS A 307 -2.51 8.70 -11.79
C HIS A 307 -1.41 9.42 -10.98
N PRO A 308 -1.74 10.47 -10.20
CA PRO A 308 -0.76 11.15 -9.36
C PRO A 308 -0.29 10.25 -8.21
N LYS A 309 0.78 9.48 -8.46
CA LYS A 309 1.35 8.50 -7.52
C LYS A 309 1.66 9.04 -6.11
N TRP A 310 2.00 10.32 -5.98
CA TRP A 310 2.49 10.91 -4.73
C TRP A 310 1.54 11.94 -4.12
N TRP A 311 1.64 12.09 -2.80
CA TRP A 311 1.10 13.25 -2.10
C TRP A 311 2.11 14.40 -2.07
N SER A 312 1.61 15.63 -2.24
CA SER A 312 2.38 16.82 -1.91
C SER A 312 2.70 16.83 -0.41
N GLN A 313 3.90 17.29 -0.05
CA GLN A 313 4.31 17.42 1.35
C GLN A 313 3.35 18.31 2.16
N ALA A 314 2.78 19.34 1.52
CA ALA A 314 1.81 20.23 2.14
C ALA A 314 0.51 19.51 2.50
N PHE A 315 -0.01 18.63 1.64
CA PHE A 315 -1.20 17.84 1.92
C PHE A 315 -0.92 16.80 3.01
N PHE A 316 0.22 16.09 2.93
CA PHE A 316 0.67 15.17 3.98
C PHE A 316 0.68 15.85 5.36
N GLY A 317 1.27 17.05 5.47
CA GLY A 317 1.27 17.81 6.72
C GLY A 317 -0.13 18.20 7.21
N GLN A 318 -1.08 18.48 6.30
CA GLN A 318 -2.47 18.76 6.65
C GLN A 318 -3.17 17.52 7.23
N VAL A 319 -2.93 16.34 6.66
CA VAL A 319 -3.43 15.06 7.17
C VAL A 319 -2.80 14.76 8.54
N ALA A 320 -1.48 14.84 8.65
CA ALA A 320 -0.73 14.56 9.89
C ALA A 320 -1.18 15.41 11.09
N ARG A 321 -1.64 16.65 10.87
CA ARG A 321 -2.20 17.53 11.92
C ARG A 321 -3.58 17.11 12.44
N ARG A 322 -4.30 16.25 11.72
CA ARG A 322 -5.69 15.87 12.03
C ARG A 322 -5.80 14.51 12.71
N VAL A 323 -4.75 13.72 12.69
CA VAL A 323 -4.70 12.33 13.19
C VAL A 323 -3.78 12.21 14.40
N ASP A 324 -3.91 11.13 15.17
CA ASP A 324 -2.94 10.77 16.23
C ASP A 324 -1.71 10.09 15.65
N GLN A 325 -1.90 9.36 14.55
CA GLN A 325 -0.90 8.49 13.97
C GLN A 325 -0.99 8.52 12.43
N ILE A 326 0.15 8.55 11.76
CA ILE A 326 0.24 8.51 10.30
C ILE A 326 1.35 7.55 9.89
N ALA A 327 1.00 6.56 9.06
CA ALA A 327 1.92 5.52 8.61
C ALA A 327 2.17 5.66 7.10
N VAL A 328 3.40 6.01 6.73
CA VAL A 328 3.80 6.20 5.33
C VAL A 328 4.05 4.86 4.67
N MET A 329 3.32 4.53 3.60
CA MET A 329 3.50 3.28 2.84
C MET A 329 4.69 3.38 1.89
N SER A 330 5.90 3.42 2.45
CA SER A 330 7.16 3.66 1.73
C SER A 330 7.70 2.43 0.97
N TYR A 331 6.82 1.69 0.31
CA TYR A 331 7.10 0.53 -0.56
C TYR A 331 6.36 0.69 -1.90
N ASP A 332 6.52 -0.27 -2.82
CA ASP A 332 5.99 -0.25 -4.20
C ASP A 332 6.57 0.90 -5.04
N THR A 333 7.90 0.97 -5.01
CA THR A 333 8.69 2.08 -5.54
C THR A 333 9.19 1.84 -6.97
N ALA A 334 9.14 0.60 -7.46
CA ALA A 334 9.78 0.14 -8.70
C ALA A 334 11.31 0.37 -8.75
N LEU A 335 11.96 0.62 -7.60
CA LEU A 335 13.41 0.88 -7.58
C LEU A 335 14.18 -0.44 -7.70
N PRO A 336 15.12 -0.57 -8.66
CA PRO A 336 15.72 -1.87 -8.99
C PRO A 336 16.85 -2.30 -8.06
N LEU A 337 17.29 -1.42 -7.15
CA LEU A 337 18.45 -1.66 -6.29
C LEU A 337 18.14 -1.30 -4.85
N GLU A 338 18.54 -2.17 -3.92
CA GLU A 338 18.37 -1.97 -2.47
C GLU A 338 18.87 -0.60 -2.01
N SER A 339 20.03 -0.16 -2.52
CA SER A 339 20.60 1.13 -2.13
C SER A 339 19.83 2.35 -2.63
N LEU A 340 19.09 2.22 -3.74
CA LEU A 340 18.23 3.27 -4.25
C LEU A 340 16.94 3.30 -3.42
N TYR A 341 16.36 2.13 -3.15
CA TYR A 341 15.20 1.98 -2.27
C TYR A 341 15.45 2.52 -0.86
N GLY A 342 16.51 2.09 -0.19
CA GLY A 342 16.84 2.61 1.15
C GLY A 342 17.15 4.11 1.15
N GLY A 343 17.71 4.64 0.06
CA GLY A 343 17.90 6.08 -0.15
C GLY A 343 16.58 6.84 -0.31
N TYR A 344 15.61 6.23 -0.98
CA TYR A 344 14.26 6.74 -1.12
C TYR A 344 13.53 6.75 0.22
N VAL A 345 13.58 5.66 0.99
CA VAL A 345 13.00 5.61 2.34
C VAL A 345 13.63 6.66 3.25
N ALA A 346 14.94 6.88 3.18
CA ALA A 346 15.60 7.97 3.92
C ALA A 346 15.06 9.35 3.55
N GLN A 347 14.84 9.60 2.24
CA GLN A 347 14.25 10.84 1.77
C GLN A 347 12.80 11.01 2.25
N GLN A 348 11.96 9.98 2.10
CA GLN A 348 10.56 9.98 2.57
C GLN A 348 10.47 10.26 4.06
N THR A 349 11.36 9.63 4.84
CA THR A 349 11.45 9.86 6.28
C THR A 349 11.76 11.31 6.62
N SER A 350 12.75 11.92 5.95
CA SER A 350 13.08 13.35 6.14
C SER A 350 11.90 14.25 5.77
N LEU A 351 11.28 14.04 4.61
CA LEU A 351 10.14 14.83 4.15
C LEU A 351 8.95 14.74 5.11
N ALA A 352 8.65 13.55 5.61
CA ALA A 352 7.55 13.34 6.56
C ALA A 352 7.85 13.99 7.91
N LEU A 353 9.09 13.90 8.42
CA LEU A 353 9.51 14.51 9.68
C LEU A 353 9.39 16.04 9.67
N GLU A 354 9.71 16.68 8.55
CA GLU A 354 9.66 18.14 8.39
C GLU A 354 8.26 18.72 8.61
N VAL A 355 7.21 18.00 8.22
CA VAL A 355 5.82 18.51 8.24
C VAL A 355 4.91 17.82 9.25
N THR A 356 5.33 16.71 9.84
CA THR A 356 4.56 16.00 10.88
C THR A 356 4.74 16.67 12.24
N PRO A 357 3.65 17.11 12.90
CA PRO A 357 3.73 17.67 14.26
C PRO A 357 4.42 16.73 15.23
N LYS A 358 5.14 17.28 16.21
CA LYS A 358 5.80 16.47 17.25
C LYS A 358 4.84 15.65 18.10
N THR A 359 3.57 16.02 18.13
CA THR A 359 2.49 15.34 18.86
C THR A 359 1.90 14.14 18.13
N THR A 360 2.15 14.01 16.82
CA THR A 360 1.62 12.92 15.99
C THR A 360 2.67 11.81 15.90
N ASP A 361 2.24 10.56 16.11
CA ASP A 361 3.09 9.38 15.89
C ASP A 361 3.31 9.21 14.38
N LEU A 362 4.56 9.41 13.93
CA LEU A 362 4.97 9.18 12.54
C LEU A 362 5.58 7.79 12.41
N LEU A 363 5.06 6.97 11.49
CA LEU A 363 5.56 5.63 11.24
C LEU A 363 5.99 5.47 9.78
N MET A 364 7.15 4.85 9.56
CA MET A 364 7.59 4.46 8.23
C MET A 364 7.25 3.00 7.97
N GLY A 365 6.57 2.72 6.85
CA GLY A 365 6.15 1.38 6.44
C GLY A 365 7.33 0.49 6.05
N LEU A 366 7.29 -0.77 6.49
CA LEU A 366 8.27 -1.81 6.17
C LEU A 366 7.59 -2.90 5.33
N PRO A 367 8.20 -3.33 4.21
CA PRO A 367 7.66 -4.39 3.36
C PRO A 367 7.91 -5.77 3.98
N PHE A 368 7.04 -6.20 4.89
CA PHE A 368 6.93 -7.57 5.41
C PHE A 368 6.17 -8.47 4.41
N TYR A 369 6.59 -8.41 3.15
CA TYR A 369 6.13 -9.25 2.07
C TYR A 369 7.22 -9.33 1.02
N TYR A 370 7.08 -10.26 0.09
CA TYR A 370 7.99 -10.37 -1.04
C TYR A 370 7.16 -10.53 -2.30
N GLU A 371 7.31 -9.58 -3.20
CA GLU A 371 6.77 -9.66 -4.55
C GLU A 371 7.87 -9.37 -5.57
N ASP A 372 7.64 -9.69 -6.84
CA ASP A 372 8.49 -9.26 -7.94
C ASP A 372 7.58 -8.99 -9.13
N ASN A 373 7.28 -7.71 -9.35
CA ASN A 373 6.44 -7.22 -10.43
C ASN A 373 7.02 -5.89 -10.96
N MET A 374 6.28 -5.17 -11.81
CA MET A 374 6.77 -3.90 -12.39
C MET A 374 6.87 -2.77 -11.38
N ASP A 375 6.06 -2.81 -10.32
CA ASP A 375 5.95 -1.76 -9.30
C ASP A 375 6.69 -2.12 -8.01
N HIS A 376 7.10 -3.37 -7.85
CA HIS A 376 7.76 -3.90 -6.67
C HIS A 376 8.88 -4.88 -7.04
N HIS A 377 10.11 -4.61 -6.58
CA HIS A 377 11.25 -5.50 -6.74
C HIS A 377 11.66 -6.05 -5.37
N GLY A 378 11.24 -7.25 -4.99
CA GLY A 378 11.42 -7.81 -3.65
C GLY A 378 12.88 -8.05 -3.26
N SER A 379 13.78 -8.12 -4.25
CA SER A 379 15.22 -8.13 -4.01
C SER A 379 15.80 -6.77 -3.64
N ALA A 380 15.11 -5.67 -3.93
CA ALA A 380 15.49 -4.30 -3.60
C ALA A 380 14.70 -3.75 -2.41
N GLU A 381 13.40 -4.02 -2.34
CA GLU A 381 12.49 -3.52 -1.31
C GLU A 381 12.50 -4.43 -0.07
N THR A 382 13.64 -4.44 0.63
CA THR A 382 13.85 -5.30 1.81
C THR A 382 13.58 -4.57 3.12
N VAL A 383 13.21 -5.31 4.17
CA VAL A 383 13.06 -4.76 5.52
C VAL A 383 14.36 -4.14 6.01
N ALA A 384 15.50 -4.78 5.77
CA ALA A 384 16.82 -4.23 6.12
C ALA A 384 17.07 -2.84 5.50
N ALA A 385 16.75 -2.67 4.23
CA ALA A 385 16.93 -1.41 3.51
C ALA A 385 15.97 -0.33 3.99
N ALA A 386 14.70 -0.68 4.20
CA ALA A 386 13.67 0.22 4.73
C ALA A 386 14.06 0.70 6.13
N VAL A 387 14.45 -0.21 7.03
CA VAL A 387 14.91 0.12 8.38
C VAL A 387 16.15 1.02 8.32
N ARG A 388 17.16 0.69 7.51
CA ARG A 388 18.35 1.55 7.38
C ARG A 388 17.97 2.93 6.85
N GLY A 389 17.11 3.00 5.84
CA GLY A 389 16.60 4.26 5.28
C GLY A 389 15.89 5.12 6.32
N ALA A 390 14.94 4.55 7.07
CA ALA A 390 14.24 5.25 8.15
C ALA A 390 15.20 5.78 9.20
N ARG A 391 16.20 4.99 9.58
CA ARG A 391 17.23 5.41 10.54
C ARG A 391 18.11 6.54 10.01
N LEU A 392 18.49 6.51 8.73
CA LEU A 392 19.28 7.58 8.10
C LEU A 392 18.49 8.88 8.01
N GLY A 393 17.24 8.84 7.54
CA GLY A 393 16.37 10.03 7.49
C GLY A 393 16.14 10.63 8.87
N LEU A 394 15.84 9.80 9.86
CA LEU A 394 15.68 10.23 11.24
C LEU A 394 16.96 10.85 11.82
N SER A 395 18.12 10.24 11.57
CA SER A 395 19.41 10.73 12.04
C SER A 395 19.71 12.15 11.58
N ARG A 396 19.33 12.47 10.34
CA ARG A 396 19.66 13.75 9.69
C ARG A 396 18.65 14.85 9.98
N THR A 397 17.39 14.48 10.19
CA THR A 397 16.30 15.46 10.29
C THR A 397 15.86 15.72 11.72
N ASP A 398 15.62 14.69 12.54
CA ASP A 398 15.14 14.85 13.92
C ASP A 398 15.47 13.63 14.78
N ARG A 399 16.76 13.42 15.05
CA ARG A 399 17.28 12.24 15.76
C ARG A 399 16.59 11.96 17.10
N THR A 400 16.13 13.01 17.76
CA THR A 400 15.50 12.98 19.09
C THR A 400 13.98 12.90 19.03
N ARG A 401 13.36 12.70 17.86
CA ARG A 401 11.92 12.55 17.74
C ARG A 401 11.44 11.34 18.57
N GLU A 402 10.63 11.62 19.58
CA GLU A 402 10.04 10.59 20.46
C GLU A 402 8.87 9.87 19.78
N ASN A 403 8.00 10.62 19.11
CA ASN A 403 6.82 10.11 18.39
C ASN A 403 7.19 9.65 16.97
N PHE A 404 8.11 8.68 16.90
CA PHE A 404 8.57 8.07 15.65
C PHE A 404 8.72 6.56 15.80
N GLY A 405 8.23 5.82 14.81
CA GLY A 405 8.28 4.36 14.77
C GLY A 405 8.37 3.82 13.35
N VAL A 406 8.22 2.51 13.22
CA VAL A 406 8.05 1.82 11.94
C VAL A 406 6.80 0.96 11.96
N ALA A 407 6.20 0.70 10.81
CA ALA A 407 4.98 -0.11 10.71
C ALA A 407 5.19 -1.28 9.73
N ALA A 408 5.11 -2.51 10.23
CA ALA A 408 5.32 -3.72 9.43
C ALA A 408 4.05 -4.10 8.65
N TYR A 409 4.12 -4.10 7.32
CA TYR A 409 3.05 -4.50 6.41
C TYR A 409 3.49 -5.73 5.62
N VAL A 410 2.97 -6.94 5.79
CA VAL A 410 1.81 -7.36 6.60
C VAL A 410 2.00 -8.78 7.15
N ASP A 411 1.36 -9.10 8.28
CA ASP A 411 1.67 -10.31 9.06
C ASP A 411 1.52 -11.64 8.30
N PHE A 412 0.53 -11.77 7.41
CA PHE A 412 0.23 -13.02 6.69
C PHE A 412 1.15 -13.27 5.49
N ALA A 413 1.85 -12.23 5.03
CA ALA A 413 2.88 -12.33 3.98
C ALA A 413 4.31 -12.37 4.54
N ALA A 414 4.47 -12.02 5.82
CA ALA A 414 5.76 -11.91 6.50
C ALA A 414 6.49 -13.26 6.56
N ARG A 415 7.79 -13.23 6.25
CA ARG A 415 8.72 -14.35 6.39
C ARG A 415 9.57 -14.16 7.64
N GLU A 416 10.12 -15.25 8.18
CA GLU A 416 11.04 -15.18 9.33
C GLU A 416 12.27 -14.28 9.08
N LYS A 417 12.72 -14.18 7.83
CA LYS A 417 13.79 -13.25 7.43
C LYS A 417 13.41 -11.79 7.73
N ASP A 418 12.18 -11.39 7.44
CA ASP A 418 11.68 -10.02 7.55
C ASP A 418 11.68 -9.58 9.02
N TRP A 419 11.15 -10.45 9.89
CA TRP A 419 11.21 -10.27 11.33
C TRP A 419 12.63 -10.16 11.85
N ALA A 420 13.52 -11.04 11.42
CA ALA A 420 14.90 -11.04 11.87
C ALA A 420 15.66 -9.78 11.40
N GLU A 421 15.33 -9.22 10.22
CA GLU A 421 15.86 -7.95 9.75
C GLU A 421 15.33 -6.75 10.56
N TYR A 422 14.04 -6.72 10.88
CA TYR A 422 13.44 -5.72 11.76
C TYR A 422 14.06 -5.76 13.16
N GLU A 423 14.15 -6.93 13.78
CA GLU A 423 14.70 -7.10 15.13
C GLU A 423 16.16 -6.64 15.21
N ARG A 424 17.01 -7.12 14.29
CA ARG A 424 18.43 -6.74 14.24
C ARG A 424 18.64 -5.26 13.89
N GLY A 425 17.84 -4.73 12.98
CA GLY A 425 18.04 -3.40 12.39
C GLY A 425 17.45 -2.26 13.22
N TRP A 426 16.32 -2.51 13.88
CA TRP A 426 15.46 -1.48 14.50
C TRP A 426 15.22 -1.67 16.00
N VAL A 427 14.89 -2.88 16.46
CA VAL A 427 14.51 -3.11 17.86
C VAL A 427 15.73 -3.05 18.78
N ARG A 428 16.69 -3.93 18.47
CA ARG A 428 17.92 -4.24 19.19
C ARG A 428 17.80 -5.05 20.48
#